data_AF-A0A0R3VYD7-F1
#
_entry.id   AF-A0A0R3VYD7-F1
#
_cell.length_a   1.000
_cell.length_b   1.000
_cell.length_c   1.000
_cell.angle_alpha   90.00
_cell.angle_beta   90.00
_cell.angle_gamma   90.00
#
_symmetry.space_group_name_H-M   'P 1'
#
loop_
_entity.id
_entity.type
_entity.pdbx_description
1 polymer ?
#
loop_
_entity_poly.entity_id
_entity_poly.type
_entity_poly.pdbx_seq_one_letter_code
_entity_poly.pdbx_strand_id
1 'polypeptide(L)'
;LEYCQTAARKWIRTGVDIINANKAQLQQNLGPMRPLHLKKLLIHVSLRTTRDMMATRETAFLPAISPHPGFDISTWLDDIGLPMYKPSFEAELIDAYVLHELTLSELQTLGVNNELHMVSMRRGLQLMRQLNFDLTRLCRCPVNSSCPVLQGGCSTGTPDDLSQTSPGVPTCMMESAHSTPALRMTQPSTLTSPSNARRSTSVSVDTVCRESTPSRNATPTSHSFSPSSSSFLPPPSPLALWTFHRVEAWLCDIELPEYVSGLRSSGLHGALLLYEDRFTVETLACLLDIGPERTLLRRHLSEEFANLLDSSVCHRKQRFTTKDSAVAAPALNPSAKLKKGEG
;
A
#
# COMPACT_ATOMS: atom_id res chain seq x y z
N LEU A 1 -5.14 4.92 -23.15
CA LEU A 1 -6.59 4.72 -23.35
C LEU A 1 -6.92 5.02 -24.80
N GLU A 2 -6.90 4.01 -25.66
CA GLU A 2 -7.13 4.19 -27.10
C GLU A 2 -8.50 4.83 -27.37
N TYR A 3 -9.54 4.43 -26.62
CA TYR A 3 -10.90 4.91 -26.82
C TYR A 3 -11.10 6.43 -26.61
N CYS A 4 -10.23 7.11 -25.85
CA CYS A 4 -10.32 8.57 -25.65
C CYS A 4 -9.19 9.33 -26.36
N GLN A 5 -8.27 8.63 -27.04
CA GLN A 5 -7.06 9.23 -27.60
C GLN A 5 -7.38 10.22 -28.74
N THR A 6 -8.31 9.88 -29.63
CA THR A 6 -8.71 10.76 -30.74
C THR A 6 -9.38 12.03 -30.22
N ALA A 7 -10.26 11.92 -29.23
CA ALA A 7 -10.92 13.06 -28.60
C ALA A 7 -9.90 13.94 -27.85
N ALA A 8 -8.99 13.32 -27.10
CA ALA A 8 -7.88 13.98 -26.43
C ALA A 8 -7.01 14.81 -27.41
N ARG A 9 -6.59 14.24 -28.54
CA ARG A 9 -5.79 14.96 -29.55
C ARG A 9 -6.53 16.14 -30.18
N LYS A 10 -7.86 16.04 -30.29
CA LYS A 10 -8.69 17.11 -30.85
C LYS A 10 -8.89 18.26 -29.88
N TRP A 11 -9.07 17.97 -28.59
CA TRP A 11 -9.38 18.98 -27.59
C TRP A 11 -8.13 19.58 -26.93
N ILE A 12 -7.19 18.75 -26.50
CA ILE A 12 -6.02 19.18 -25.72
C ILE A 12 -5.01 19.82 -26.66
N ARG A 13 -4.70 21.10 -26.43
CA ARG A 13 -3.64 21.86 -27.11
C ARG A 13 -2.46 22.06 -26.19
N THR A 14 -2.74 22.32 -24.92
CA THR A 14 -1.74 22.55 -23.87
C THR A 14 -2.13 21.81 -22.59
N GLY A 15 -1.19 21.66 -21.65
CA GLY A 15 -1.50 21.05 -20.34
C GLY A 15 -2.57 21.81 -19.54
N VAL A 16 -2.70 23.12 -19.78
CA VAL A 16 -3.66 24.00 -19.08
C VAL A 16 -5.11 23.60 -19.34
N ASP A 17 -5.40 23.09 -20.54
CA ASP A 17 -6.75 22.67 -20.94
C ASP A 17 -7.29 21.57 -20.01
N ILE A 18 -6.44 20.64 -19.60
CA ILE A 18 -6.79 19.54 -18.70
C ILE A 18 -6.83 20.02 -17.25
N ILE A 19 -5.87 20.86 -16.86
CA ILE A 19 -5.71 21.34 -15.47
C ILE A 19 -6.91 22.17 -15.02
N ASN A 20 -7.42 23.02 -15.91
CA ASN A 20 -8.54 23.92 -15.61
C ASN A 20 -9.92 23.30 -15.86
N ALA A 21 -9.98 22.15 -16.53
CA ALA A 21 -11.25 21.49 -16.81
C ALA A 21 -11.85 20.88 -15.54
N ASN A 22 -13.15 21.08 -15.36
CA ASN A 22 -13.91 20.36 -14.34
C ASN A 22 -14.29 18.94 -14.84
N LYS A 23 -14.83 18.11 -13.92
CA LYS A 23 -15.22 16.72 -14.23
C LYS A 23 -16.17 16.60 -15.43
N ALA A 24 -17.16 17.50 -15.54
CA ALA A 24 -18.13 17.48 -16.62
C ALA A 24 -17.49 17.85 -17.97
N GLN A 25 -16.61 18.84 -17.99
CA GLN A 25 -15.84 19.23 -19.18
C GLN A 25 -14.90 18.11 -19.63
N LEU A 26 -14.26 17.39 -18.70
CA LEU A 26 -13.43 16.23 -19.04
C LEU A 26 -14.26 15.14 -19.70
N GLN A 27 -15.43 14.80 -19.15
CA GLN A 27 -16.32 13.79 -19.74
C GLN A 27 -16.91 14.24 -21.09
N GLN A 28 -17.21 15.53 -21.26
CA GLN A 28 -17.73 16.06 -22.52
C GLN A 28 -16.66 16.02 -23.63
N ASN A 29 -15.42 16.43 -23.32
CA ASN A 29 -14.39 16.59 -24.34
C ASN A 29 -13.57 15.32 -24.60
N LEU A 30 -13.41 14.44 -23.61
CA LEU A 30 -12.69 13.16 -23.76
C LEU A 30 -13.64 11.99 -24.06
N GLY A 31 -14.95 12.23 -24.02
CA GLY A 31 -15.99 11.21 -24.16
C GLY A 31 -16.29 10.48 -22.85
N PRO A 32 -17.26 9.54 -22.87
CA PRO A 32 -17.64 8.77 -21.69
C PRO A 32 -16.46 7.90 -21.22
N MET A 33 -15.77 8.35 -20.18
CA MET A 33 -14.71 7.59 -19.54
C MET A 33 -15.29 6.65 -18.48
N ARG A 34 -14.70 5.46 -18.37
CA ARG A 34 -14.94 4.58 -17.23
C ARG A 34 -14.62 5.31 -15.92
N PRO A 35 -15.37 5.08 -14.82
CA PRO A 35 -15.19 5.83 -13.58
C PRO A 35 -13.76 5.81 -13.02
N LEU A 36 -13.10 4.64 -13.00
CA LEU A 36 -11.74 4.49 -12.48
C LEU A 36 -10.68 5.11 -13.39
N HIS A 37 -10.92 5.11 -14.71
CA HIS A 37 -10.06 5.82 -15.66
C HIS A 37 -10.12 7.34 -15.48
N LEU A 38 -11.32 7.88 -15.24
CA LEU A 38 -11.51 9.30 -14.94
C LEU A 38 -10.85 9.64 -13.60
N LYS A 39 -11.02 8.79 -12.59
CA LYS A 39 -10.35 8.94 -11.28
C LYS A 39 -8.83 8.95 -11.43
N LYS A 40 -8.26 8.03 -12.19
CA LYS A 40 -6.82 8.00 -12.52
C LYS A 40 -6.36 9.32 -13.14
N LEU A 41 -7.04 9.80 -14.18
CA LEU A 41 -6.70 11.07 -14.81
C LEU A 41 -6.70 12.23 -13.81
N LEU A 42 -7.75 12.33 -12.99
CA LEU A 42 -7.88 13.39 -11.99
C LEU A 42 -6.77 13.34 -10.94
N ILE A 43 -6.41 12.15 -10.43
CA ILE A 43 -5.31 11.97 -9.48
C ILE A 43 -4.00 12.47 -10.10
N HIS A 44 -3.67 12.05 -11.33
CA HIS A 44 -2.42 12.42 -12.00
C HIS A 44 -2.34 13.90 -12.38
N VAL A 45 -3.45 14.51 -12.80
CA VAL A 45 -3.53 15.96 -13.04
C VAL A 45 -3.30 16.72 -11.73
N SER A 46 -3.94 16.27 -10.65
CA SER A 46 -3.76 16.87 -9.33
C SER A 46 -2.32 16.77 -8.85
N LEU A 47 -1.68 15.60 -8.95
CA LEU A 47 -0.27 15.39 -8.59
C LEU A 47 0.70 16.28 -9.37
N ARG A 48 0.42 16.56 -10.65
CA ARG A 48 1.27 17.44 -11.48
C ARG A 48 1.07 18.92 -11.17
N THR A 49 -0.15 19.34 -10.84
CA THR A 49 -0.51 20.75 -10.62
C THR A 49 -0.19 21.24 -9.23
N THR A 50 -0.25 20.36 -8.25
CA THR A 50 0.08 20.66 -6.85
C THR A 50 1.57 20.62 -6.56
N ARG A 51 2.37 19.88 -7.34
CA ARG A 51 3.84 19.86 -7.21
C ARG A 51 4.45 21.25 -7.35
N ASP A 52 3.84 22.13 -8.16
CA ASP A 52 4.28 23.51 -8.38
C ASP A 52 3.74 24.51 -7.34
N MET A 53 2.75 24.14 -6.52
CA MET A 53 2.09 25.05 -5.55
C MET A 53 2.39 24.74 -4.06
N MET A 54 3.18 23.70 -3.78
CA MET A 54 3.39 23.14 -2.43
C MET A 54 4.75 23.47 -1.80
N ALA A 55 5.23 24.71 -1.94
CA ALA A 55 6.33 25.21 -1.12
C ALA A 55 5.88 25.87 0.21
N THR A 56 4.57 26.12 0.42
CA THR A 56 4.15 27.02 1.52
C THR A 56 2.85 26.70 2.28
N ARG A 57 2.16 25.56 2.09
CA ARG A 57 0.97 25.26 2.92
C ARG A 57 0.81 23.79 3.29
N GLU A 58 0.68 23.55 4.59
CA GLU A 58 0.35 22.31 5.32
C GLU A 58 -1.05 21.71 5.00
N THR A 59 -1.63 22.01 3.84
CA THR A 59 -2.97 21.53 3.46
C THR A 59 -2.92 20.84 2.09
N ALA A 60 -2.26 19.69 2.03
CA ALA A 60 -2.24 18.86 0.83
C ALA A 60 -3.22 17.68 0.99
N PHE A 61 -4.39 17.81 0.37
CA PHE A 61 -5.41 16.75 0.21
C PHE A 61 -4.98 15.67 -0.80
N LEU A 62 -3.68 15.38 -0.89
CA LEU A 62 -3.13 14.41 -1.82
C LEU A 62 -2.53 13.22 -1.10
N PRO A 63 -2.47 12.06 -1.77
CA PRO A 63 -1.65 10.95 -1.32
C PRO A 63 -0.23 11.46 -1.11
N ALA A 64 0.21 11.57 0.14
CA ALA A 64 1.61 11.82 0.48
C ALA A 64 2.42 10.53 0.29
N ILE A 65 2.35 9.96 -0.91
CA ILE A 65 3.07 8.75 -1.31
C ILE A 65 3.98 9.08 -2.47
N SER A 66 5.15 8.46 -2.48
CA SER A 66 6.07 8.45 -3.61
C SER A 66 6.33 7.01 -3.99
N PRO A 67 5.41 6.36 -4.75
CA PRO A 67 5.52 4.96 -5.09
C PRO A 67 6.84 4.67 -5.83
N HIS A 68 7.47 3.56 -5.49
CA HIS A 68 8.67 3.08 -6.16
C HIS A 68 8.40 2.93 -7.68
N PRO A 69 9.31 3.39 -8.56
CA PRO A 69 9.08 3.41 -10.00
C PRO A 69 8.86 2.02 -10.61
N GLY A 70 9.41 0.98 -9.96
CA GLY A 70 9.22 -0.42 -10.34
C GLY A 70 8.01 -1.10 -9.72
N PHE A 71 7.07 -0.38 -9.09
CA PHE A 71 5.85 -0.99 -8.57
C PHE A 71 4.99 -1.54 -9.72
N ASP A 72 4.70 -2.83 -9.64
CA ASP A 72 3.79 -3.53 -10.55
C ASP A 72 2.63 -4.14 -9.76
N ILE A 73 1.41 -3.79 -10.16
CA ILE A 73 0.22 -4.22 -9.45
C ILE A 73 -0.03 -5.72 -9.61
N SER A 74 0.33 -6.29 -10.75
CA SER A 74 0.13 -7.72 -11.01
C SER A 74 1.06 -8.56 -10.16
N THR A 75 2.33 -8.17 -10.03
CA THR A 75 3.29 -8.79 -9.11
C THR A 75 2.83 -8.64 -7.65
N TRP A 76 2.35 -7.46 -7.25
CA TRP A 76 1.83 -7.26 -5.90
C TRP A 76 0.60 -8.14 -5.60
N LEU A 77 -0.30 -8.33 -6.57
CA LEU A 77 -1.45 -9.22 -6.44
C LEU A 77 -1.04 -10.69 -6.28
N ASP A 78 0.04 -11.14 -6.93
CA ASP A 78 0.64 -12.46 -6.65
C ASP A 78 1.20 -12.52 -5.24
N ASP A 79 1.94 -11.49 -4.83
CA ASP A 79 2.61 -11.42 -3.53
C ASP A 79 1.64 -11.44 -2.35
N ILE A 80 0.42 -10.90 -2.50
CA ILE A 80 -0.61 -10.99 -1.45
C ILE A 80 -1.53 -12.21 -1.60
N GLY A 81 -1.30 -13.07 -2.59
CA GLY A 81 -2.07 -14.31 -2.81
C GLY A 81 -3.44 -14.09 -3.45
N LEU A 82 -3.62 -13.01 -4.22
CA LEU A 82 -4.86 -12.65 -4.92
C LEU A 82 -4.70 -12.50 -6.45
N PRO A 83 -4.10 -13.48 -7.16
CA PRO A 83 -3.82 -13.36 -8.59
C PRO A 83 -5.08 -13.31 -9.47
N MET A 84 -6.22 -13.82 -8.99
CA MET A 84 -7.47 -13.87 -9.74
C MET A 84 -8.02 -12.47 -10.09
N TYR A 85 -7.60 -11.42 -9.37
CA TYR A 85 -8.07 -10.05 -9.63
C TYR A 85 -7.23 -9.30 -10.67
N LYS A 86 -6.12 -9.86 -11.13
CA LYS A 86 -5.24 -9.22 -12.14
C LYS A 86 -6.01 -8.71 -13.36
N PRO A 87 -6.89 -9.51 -14.02
CA PRO A 87 -7.56 -9.05 -15.23
C PRO A 87 -8.44 -7.81 -14.98
N SER A 88 -9.14 -7.74 -13.85
CA SER A 88 -9.98 -6.59 -13.50
C SER A 88 -9.14 -5.33 -13.26
N PHE A 89 -8.03 -5.46 -12.53
CA PHE A 89 -7.15 -4.34 -12.20
C PHE A 89 -6.38 -3.83 -13.42
N GLU A 90 -5.91 -4.74 -14.28
CA GLU A 90 -5.28 -4.40 -15.56
C GLU A 90 -6.27 -3.73 -16.51
N ALA A 91 -7.51 -4.25 -16.61
CA ALA A 91 -8.54 -3.67 -17.46
C ALA A 91 -8.92 -2.24 -17.06
N GLU A 92 -8.92 -1.92 -15.76
CA GLU A 92 -9.19 -0.57 -15.22
C GLU A 92 -7.91 0.29 -15.06
N LEU A 93 -6.77 -0.20 -15.53
CA LEU A 93 -5.46 0.48 -15.48
C LEU A 93 -5.07 0.98 -14.08
N ILE A 94 -5.35 0.19 -13.04
CA ILE A 94 -5.06 0.59 -11.67
C ILE A 94 -3.53 0.69 -11.48
N ASP A 95 -3.06 1.83 -11.01
CA ASP A 95 -1.67 2.06 -10.61
C ASP A 95 -1.56 2.30 -9.10
N ALA A 96 -0.35 2.50 -8.57
CA ALA A 96 -0.12 2.71 -7.15
C ALA A 96 -0.94 3.87 -6.55
N TYR A 97 -1.14 4.96 -7.30
CA TYR A 97 -1.87 6.12 -6.82
C TYR A 97 -3.38 5.86 -6.81
N VAL A 98 -3.91 5.23 -7.85
CA VAL A 98 -5.32 4.81 -7.87
C VAL A 98 -5.57 3.78 -6.78
N LEU A 99 -4.70 2.76 -6.66
CA LEU A 99 -4.77 1.72 -5.63
C LEU A 99 -4.80 2.32 -4.21
N HIS A 100 -3.97 3.33 -3.94
CA HIS A 100 -3.96 4.05 -2.67
C HIS A 100 -5.31 4.70 -2.34
N GLU A 101 -6.04 5.14 -3.35
CA GLU A 101 -7.27 5.91 -3.26
C GLU A 101 -8.55 5.09 -3.50
N LEU A 102 -8.46 3.76 -3.69
CA LEU A 102 -9.64 2.94 -3.94
C LEU A 102 -10.64 2.97 -2.77
N THR A 103 -11.92 3.11 -3.10
CA THR A 103 -13.04 3.01 -2.15
C THR A 103 -13.60 1.59 -2.09
N LEU A 104 -14.45 1.30 -1.10
CA LEU A 104 -14.95 -0.06 -0.87
C LEU A 104 -15.81 -0.50 -2.05
N SER A 105 -16.67 0.40 -2.50
CA SER A 105 -17.54 0.22 -3.66
C SER A 105 -16.74 0.01 -4.96
N GLU A 106 -15.61 0.70 -5.11
CA GLU A 106 -14.74 0.52 -6.28
C GLU A 106 -14.05 -0.86 -6.26
N LEU A 107 -13.57 -1.34 -5.11
CA LEU A 107 -13.03 -2.70 -5.01
C LEU A 107 -14.08 -3.78 -5.30
N GLN A 108 -15.32 -3.58 -4.85
CA GLN A 108 -16.44 -4.46 -5.20
C GLN A 108 -16.72 -4.47 -6.71
N THR A 109 -16.63 -3.29 -7.35
CA THR A 109 -16.78 -3.15 -8.82
C THR A 109 -15.65 -3.87 -9.56
N LEU A 110 -14.45 -3.93 -8.98
CA LEU A 110 -13.32 -4.73 -9.48
C LEU A 110 -13.47 -6.25 -9.23
N GLY A 111 -14.58 -6.68 -8.62
CA GLY A 111 -14.91 -8.10 -8.37
C GLY A 111 -14.47 -8.62 -7.01
N VAL A 112 -13.86 -7.77 -6.17
CA VAL A 112 -13.41 -8.16 -4.83
C VAL A 112 -14.61 -8.06 -3.88
N ASN A 113 -15.34 -9.17 -3.73
CA ASN A 113 -16.59 -9.21 -2.95
C ASN A 113 -16.49 -10.04 -1.67
N ASN A 114 -15.39 -10.80 -1.53
CA ASN A 114 -15.10 -11.61 -0.35
C ASN A 114 -14.55 -10.71 0.76
N GLU A 115 -15.08 -10.84 1.98
CA GLU A 115 -14.66 -10.03 3.12
C GLU A 115 -13.18 -10.25 3.48
N LEU A 116 -12.72 -11.49 3.48
CA LEU A 116 -11.31 -11.82 3.72
C LEU A 116 -10.41 -11.16 2.67
N HIS A 117 -10.82 -11.16 1.40
CA HIS A 117 -10.03 -10.53 0.33
C HIS A 117 -9.98 -9.01 0.48
N MET A 118 -11.07 -8.37 0.91
CA MET A 118 -11.07 -6.93 1.23
C MET A 118 -10.07 -6.59 2.33
N VAL A 119 -10.08 -7.39 3.40
CA VAL A 119 -9.21 -7.18 4.55
C VAL A 119 -7.76 -7.47 4.18
N SER A 120 -7.52 -8.54 3.40
CA SER A 120 -6.21 -8.85 2.81
C SER A 120 -5.68 -7.66 1.99
N MET A 121 -6.45 -7.12 1.05
CA MET A 121 -6.04 -5.94 0.28
C MET A 121 -5.78 -4.71 1.17
N ARG A 122 -6.63 -4.47 2.18
CA ARG A 122 -6.44 -3.36 3.13
C ARG A 122 -5.11 -3.47 3.88
N ARG A 123 -4.79 -4.64 4.43
CA ARG A 123 -3.54 -4.85 5.19
C ARG A 123 -2.31 -4.89 4.28
N GLY A 124 -2.42 -5.47 3.09
CA GLY A 124 -1.36 -5.39 2.08
C GLY A 124 -1.07 -3.95 1.66
N LEU A 125 -2.10 -3.14 1.43
CA LEU A 125 -1.93 -1.72 1.07
C LEU A 125 -1.40 -0.88 2.23
N GLN A 126 -1.80 -1.20 3.47
CA GLN A 126 -1.22 -0.60 4.68
C GLN A 126 0.30 -0.82 4.71
N LEU A 127 0.78 -2.03 4.43
CA LEU A 127 2.21 -2.31 4.32
C LEU A 127 2.85 -1.56 3.14
N MET A 128 2.25 -1.58 1.95
CA MET A 128 2.81 -0.90 0.78
C MET A 128 3.03 0.59 1.01
N ARG A 129 2.16 1.25 1.78
CA ARG A 129 2.35 2.65 2.16
C ARG A 129 3.57 2.86 3.05
N GLN A 130 3.86 1.93 3.97
CA GLN A 130 5.08 1.98 4.80
C GLN A 130 6.35 1.72 3.97
N LEU A 131 6.24 0.93 2.90
CA LEU A 131 7.34 0.58 2.00
C LEU A 131 7.47 1.52 0.81
N ASN A 132 6.68 2.59 0.72
CA ASN A 132 6.60 3.43 -0.48
C ASN A 132 6.39 2.61 -1.77
N PHE A 133 5.59 1.55 -1.70
CA PHE A 133 5.30 0.63 -2.80
C PHE A 133 6.54 -0.07 -3.38
N ASP A 134 7.62 -0.21 -2.60
CA ASP A 134 8.81 -0.96 -3.00
C ASP A 134 8.62 -2.46 -2.77
N LEU A 135 8.33 -3.19 -3.86
CA LEU A 135 8.14 -4.64 -3.86
C LEU A 135 9.44 -5.44 -3.63
N THR A 136 10.61 -4.81 -3.72
CA THR A 136 11.90 -5.48 -3.47
C THR A 136 12.11 -5.75 -1.97
N ARG A 137 11.37 -5.04 -1.12
CA ARG A 137 11.39 -5.18 0.34
C ARG A 137 10.57 -6.38 0.84
N LEU A 138 9.76 -6.99 -0.03
CA LEU A 138 8.94 -8.15 0.31
C LEU A 138 9.75 -9.44 0.28
N CYS A 139 9.48 -10.34 1.23
CA CYS A 139 10.15 -11.62 1.38
C CYS A 139 9.37 -12.72 0.64
N ARG A 140 9.95 -13.26 -0.45
CA ARG A 140 9.36 -14.31 -1.30
C ARG A 140 9.95 -15.71 -1.10
N CYS A 141 11.13 -15.81 -0.49
CA CYS A 141 11.89 -17.05 -0.31
C CYS A 141 11.98 -17.43 1.17
N PRO A 142 12.14 -18.72 1.51
CA PRO A 142 12.30 -19.17 2.89
C PRO A 142 13.48 -18.50 3.59
N VAL A 143 13.36 -18.30 4.92
CA VAL A 143 14.35 -17.62 5.77
C VAL A 143 15.73 -18.32 5.73
N ASN A 144 15.80 -19.58 5.29
CA ASN A 144 17.03 -20.37 5.21
C ASN A 144 17.79 -20.29 3.87
N SER A 145 17.35 -19.45 2.93
CA SER A 145 18.13 -19.12 1.73
C SER A 145 18.50 -17.64 1.76
N SER A 146 19.53 -17.32 2.56
CA SER A 146 20.32 -16.07 2.56
C SER A 146 19.62 -14.85 1.96
N CYS A 147 18.68 -14.26 2.70
CA CYS A 147 18.11 -12.94 2.40
C CYS A 147 19.04 -11.85 3.00
N PRO A 148 19.61 -10.92 2.21
CA PRO A 148 20.55 -9.89 2.72
C PRO A 148 19.94 -8.87 3.68
N VAL A 149 18.61 -8.82 3.82
CA VAL A 149 17.88 -7.75 4.51
C VAL A 149 17.84 -7.92 6.04
N LEU A 150 18.23 -9.08 6.58
CA LEU A 150 18.18 -9.36 8.03
C LEU A 150 19.54 -9.38 8.74
N GLN A 151 20.66 -9.12 8.06
CA GLN A 151 21.95 -8.92 8.74
C GLN A 151 22.09 -7.48 9.25
N GLY A 152 21.43 -7.21 10.37
CA GLY A 152 21.55 -5.97 11.11
C GLY A 152 21.32 -6.21 12.60
N GLY A 153 22.17 -7.01 13.24
CA GLY A 153 22.06 -7.32 14.66
C GLY A 153 23.31 -7.97 15.27
N CYS A 154 24.04 -7.17 16.04
CA CYS A 154 25.02 -7.49 17.10
C CYS A 154 26.15 -8.49 16.76
N SER A 155 27.31 -7.93 16.37
CA SER A 155 28.60 -8.62 16.42
C SER A 155 29.14 -8.61 17.85
N THR A 156 29.07 -9.74 18.55
CA THR A 156 29.94 -10.00 19.71
C THR A 156 31.30 -10.44 19.19
N GLY A 157 32.32 -9.61 19.40
CA GLY A 157 33.68 -9.86 18.91
C GLY A 157 34.44 -10.93 19.70
N THR A 158 35.49 -11.44 19.08
CA THR A 158 36.86 -11.63 19.63
C THR A 158 37.78 -12.19 18.52
N PRO A 159 39.12 -12.12 18.65
CA PRO A 159 39.99 -11.59 17.61
C PRO A 159 40.94 -12.62 16.96
N ASP A 160 41.82 -12.11 16.11
CA ASP A 160 43.03 -12.70 15.54
C ASP A 160 42.85 -13.56 14.27
N ASP A 161 43.27 -13.05 13.11
CA ASP A 161 44.61 -13.37 12.59
C ASP A 161 45.03 -12.44 11.43
N LEU A 162 46.33 -12.18 11.37
CA LEU A 162 47.04 -11.28 10.47
C LEU A 162 47.28 -11.93 9.12
N SER A 163 47.02 -11.23 8.02
CA SER A 163 48.01 -11.17 6.92
C SER A 163 47.70 -10.05 5.92
N GLN A 164 48.74 -9.25 5.72
CA GLN A 164 48.90 -8.16 4.78
C GLN A 164 48.86 -8.66 3.33
N THR A 165 48.30 -7.86 2.41
CA THR A 165 49.00 -7.32 1.22
C THR A 165 48.06 -6.47 0.38
N SER A 166 48.34 -5.17 0.32
CA SER A 166 48.07 -4.23 -0.79
C SER A 166 49.44 -3.97 -1.49
N PRO A 167 49.57 -3.36 -2.69
CA PRO A 167 48.73 -2.27 -3.21
C PRO A 167 48.52 -2.21 -4.75
N GLY A 168 47.69 -1.27 -5.19
CA GLY A 168 47.62 -0.88 -6.62
C GLY A 168 46.51 0.12 -6.94
N VAL A 169 46.73 1.39 -6.60
CA VAL A 169 45.99 2.55 -7.16
C VAL A 169 46.70 2.99 -8.45
N PRO A 170 45.99 3.60 -9.41
CA PRO A 170 46.35 4.97 -9.75
C PRO A 170 45.15 5.92 -9.87
N THR A 171 45.40 7.15 -9.42
CA THR A 171 44.57 8.36 -9.47
C THR A 171 44.88 9.16 -10.75
N CYS A 172 43.88 9.83 -11.33
CA CYS A 172 44.02 11.03 -12.17
C CYS A 172 42.63 11.71 -12.26
N MET A 173 42.32 12.73 -11.44
CA MET A 173 42.47 14.20 -11.63
C MET A 173 41.33 14.88 -12.43
N MET A 174 40.70 15.89 -11.78
CA MET A 174 40.24 17.21 -12.29
C MET A 174 39.26 17.28 -13.49
N GLU A 175 38.34 18.23 -13.68
CA GLU A 175 37.76 19.38 -12.97
C GLU A 175 36.64 19.94 -13.90
N SER A 176 35.85 20.92 -13.42
CA SER A 176 34.95 21.84 -14.14
C SER A 176 33.63 21.30 -14.72
N ALA A 177 32.44 21.75 -14.29
CA ALA A 177 31.87 23.12 -14.21
C ALA A 177 31.60 23.75 -15.60
N HIS A 178 30.33 23.79 -16.00
CA HIS A 178 29.78 24.87 -16.82
C HIS A 178 28.31 25.14 -16.49
N SER A 179 28.04 26.41 -16.22
CA SER A 179 26.78 27.02 -15.85
C SER A 179 26.01 27.58 -17.06
N THR A 180 24.70 27.81 -16.83
CA THR A 180 23.85 28.90 -17.38
C THR A 180 23.37 28.85 -18.86
N PRO A 181 22.30 29.59 -19.27
CA PRO A 181 21.39 30.43 -18.48
C PRO A 181 19.88 30.28 -18.77
N ALA A 182 19.11 30.85 -17.83
CA ALA A 182 17.70 31.20 -17.90
C ALA A 182 17.41 32.31 -18.92
N LEU A 183 16.24 32.25 -19.55
CA LEU A 183 15.66 33.37 -20.28
C LEU A 183 14.43 33.92 -19.55
N ARG A 184 14.51 35.23 -19.30
CA ARG A 184 13.53 36.11 -18.65
C ARG A 184 13.04 37.08 -19.72
N MET A 185 11.74 37.18 -19.97
CA MET A 185 11.08 38.26 -20.73
C MET A 185 9.65 38.39 -20.17
N THR A 186 9.40 39.39 -19.31
CA THR A 186 8.71 40.67 -19.60
C THR A 186 7.20 40.56 -19.81
N GLN A 187 6.45 41.15 -18.87
CA GLN A 187 5.02 41.46 -18.96
C GLN A 187 4.71 42.43 -20.11
N PRO A 188 3.44 42.52 -20.51
CA PRO A 188 2.69 43.71 -20.10
C PRO A 188 1.28 43.40 -19.54
N SER A 189 0.84 44.32 -18.68
CA SER A 189 -0.45 44.44 -18.00
C SER A 189 -1.59 44.92 -18.90
N THR A 190 -2.82 44.39 -18.70
CA THR A 190 -4.05 45.17 -18.43
C THR A 190 -5.27 44.26 -18.18
N LEU A 191 -5.94 44.50 -17.03
CA LEU A 191 -7.40 44.56 -16.80
C LEU A 191 -8.27 43.40 -17.37
N THR A 192 -8.98 42.58 -16.60
CA THR A 192 -10.18 42.93 -15.81
C THR A 192 -10.65 41.67 -15.06
N SER A 193 -11.13 41.80 -13.82
CA SER A 193 -11.86 40.74 -13.10
C SER A 193 -13.27 40.56 -13.70
N PRO A 194 -13.89 39.38 -13.53
CA PRO A 194 -14.82 39.30 -12.42
C PRO A 194 -14.75 38.00 -11.59
N SER A 195 -15.18 38.23 -10.36
CA SER A 195 -15.54 37.37 -9.24
C SER A 195 -16.14 35.99 -9.50
N ASN A 196 -15.87 35.13 -8.50
CA ASN A 196 -16.71 34.02 -8.00
C ASN A 196 -16.79 32.75 -8.86
N ALA A 197 -15.83 31.85 -8.65
CA ALA A 197 -16.07 30.42 -8.77
C ALA A 197 -15.66 29.75 -7.45
N ARG A 198 -16.65 29.51 -6.58
CA ARG A 198 -16.51 28.55 -5.46
C ARG A 198 -16.09 27.22 -6.08
N ARG A 199 -14.85 26.80 -5.81
CA ARG A 199 -14.33 25.49 -6.22
C ARG A 199 -15.09 24.43 -5.44
N SER A 200 -15.95 23.66 -6.12
CA SER A 200 -16.62 22.51 -5.54
C SER A 200 -15.59 21.46 -5.12
N THR A 201 -15.28 21.44 -3.83
CA THR A 201 -14.49 20.40 -3.18
C THR A 201 -15.41 19.20 -2.90
N SER A 202 -15.56 18.30 -3.87
CA SER A 202 -16.16 16.99 -3.58
C SER A 202 -15.08 16.10 -2.96
N VAL A 203 -14.98 16.12 -1.63
CA VAL A 203 -14.12 15.23 -0.86
C VAL A 203 -14.93 13.96 -0.57
N SER A 204 -14.62 12.85 -1.24
CA SER A 204 -15.11 11.53 -0.81
C SER A 204 -14.25 11.07 0.36
N VAL A 205 -14.88 10.91 1.52
CA VAL A 205 -14.26 10.48 2.79
C VAL A 205 -14.05 8.95 2.83
N ASP A 206 -14.50 8.23 1.79
CA ASP A 206 -14.70 6.77 1.79
C ASP A 206 -13.55 5.93 1.17
N THR A 207 -12.29 6.36 1.30
CA THR A 207 -11.18 5.46 0.93
C THR A 207 -11.14 4.30 1.94
N VAL A 208 -11.06 3.05 1.48
CA VAL A 208 -11.16 1.80 2.30
C VAL A 208 -10.16 1.73 3.45
N CYS A 209 -9.16 2.60 3.41
CA CYS A 209 -7.86 2.38 4.00
C CYS A 209 -7.32 3.58 4.77
N ARG A 210 -8.09 4.65 5.04
CA ARG A 210 -7.65 5.67 6.01
C ARG A 210 -8.04 5.21 7.43
N GLU A 211 -7.04 4.86 8.22
CA GLU A 211 -7.20 4.55 9.65
C GLU A 211 -7.78 5.78 10.37
N SER A 212 -8.85 5.61 11.12
CA SER A 212 -9.37 6.60 12.06
C SER A 212 -8.34 6.77 13.18
N THR A 213 -7.49 7.78 13.12
CA THR A 213 -6.67 8.17 14.28
C THR A 213 -7.60 8.49 15.46
N PRO A 214 -7.41 7.91 16.65
CA PRO A 214 -8.24 8.25 17.80
C PRO A 214 -7.96 9.72 18.19
N SER A 215 -9.04 10.48 18.35
CA SER A 215 -9.01 11.88 18.80
C SER A 215 -8.24 11.99 20.12
N ARG A 216 -7.03 12.57 20.07
CA ARG A 216 -6.32 13.02 21.27
C ARG A 216 -6.82 14.42 21.61
N ASN A 217 -7.78 14.49 22.52
CA ASN A 217 -8.01 15.71 23.30
C ASN A 217 -6.77 15.96 24.17
N ALA A 218 -5.93 16.91 23.77
CA ALA A 218 -4.91 17.49 24.63
C ALA A 218 -4.90 19.01 24.44
N THR A 219 -5.14 19.70 25.54
CA THR A 219 -5.14 21.15 25.75
C THR A 219 -3.81 21.78 25.31
N PRO A 220 -3.79 23.00 24.74
CA PRO A 220 -2.55 23.58 24.23
C PRO A 220 -1.74 24.20 25.38
N THR A 221 -0.53 23.71 25.59
CA THR A 221 0.51 24.46 26.30
C THR A 221 1.65 24.76 25.33
N SER A 222 2.01 26.03 25.28
CA SER A 222 2.92 26.65 24.33
C SER A 222 4.37 26.26 24.61
N HIS A 223 4.97 25.44 23.75
CA HIS A 223 6.42 25.38 23.61
C HIS A 223 6.80 25.35 22.12
N SER A 224 7.75 26.21 21.78
CA SER A 224 8.33 26.44 20.46
C SER A 224 8.96 25.15 19.90
N PHE A 225 8.42 24.65 18.79
CA PHE A 225 9.00 23.53 18.05
C PHE A 225 9.88 24.04 16.91
N SER A 226 11.15 23.66 16.95
CA SER A 226 12.07 23.73 15.82
C SER A 226 11.74 22.63 14.79
N PRO A 227 11.86 22.86 13.47
CA PRO A 227 11.51 21.87 12.46
C PRO A 227 12.76 21.08 12.06
N SER A 228 12.99 19.91 12.67
CA SER A 228 13.89 18.89 12.10
C SER A 228 13.69 17.53 12.76
N SER A 229 12.66 16.82 12.31
CA SER A 229 12.62 15.36 12.40
C SER A 229 11.57 14.87 11.42
N SER A 230 12.02 14.43 10.25
CA SER A 230 11.24 13.50 9.43
C SER A 230 10.83 12.35 10.35
N SER A 231 9.53 12.19 10.59
CA SER A 231 8.97 11.16 11.45
C SER A 231 9.34 9.78 10.88
N PHE A 232 10.46 9.21 11.33
CA PHE A 232 10.83 7.85 11.00
C PHE A 232 9.88 6.93 11.77
N LEU A 233 8.80 6.52 11.10
CA LEU A 233 8.02 5.38 11.56
C LEU A 233 8.98 4.19 11.66
N PRO A 234 8.88 3.37 12.73
CA PRO A 234 9.73 2.20 12.86
C PRO A 234 9.55 1.29 11.64
N PRO A 235 10.62 0.61 11.18
CA PRO A 235 10.51 -0.33 10.07
C PRO A 235 9.48 -1.42 10.40
N PRO A 236 8.74 -1.92 9.40
CA PRO A 236 7.76 -2.98 9.62
C PRO A 236 8.42 -4.25 10.15
N SER A 237 7.69 -5.00 10.97
CA SER A 237 8.13 -6.32 11.44
C SER A 237 8.47 -7.24 10.26
N PRO A 238 9.51 -8.09 10.37
CA PRO A 238 9.88 -9.04 9.31
C PRO A 238 8.72 -9.93 8.86
N LEU A 239 7.83 -10.33 9.77
CA LEU A 239 6.65 -11.12 9.42
C LEU A 239 5.73 -10.35 8.47
N ALA A 240 5.56 -9.04 8.65
CA ALA A 240 4.70 -8.24 7.78
C ALA A 240 5.15 -8.31 6.31
N LEU A 241 6.47 -8.45 6.07
CA LEU A 241 7.09 -8.49 4.75
C LEU A 241 6.87 -9.81 4.01
N TRP A 242 6.33 -10.85 4.66
CA TRP A 242 6.12 -12.15 4.03
C TRP A 242 5.06 -12.06 2.94
N THR A 243 5.41 -12.49 1.73
CA THR A 243 4.44 -12.71 0.67
C THR A 243 3.69 -14.03 0.88
N PHE A 244 2.64 -14.24 0.11
CA PHE A 244 1.93 -15.52 0.01
C PHE A 244 2.90 -16.69 -0.16
N HIS A 245 3.85 -16.58 -1.09
CA HIS A 245 4.85 -17.62 -1.36
C HIS A 245 5.73 -17.94 -0.13
N ARG A 246 6.06 -16.93 0.69
CA ARG A 246 6.82 -17.18 1.93
C ARG A 246 5.95 -17.85 2.99
N VAL A 247 4.67 -17.48 3.11
CA VAL A 247 3.71 -18.13 4.03
C VAL A 247 3.53 -19.60 3.62
N GLU A 248 3.37 -19.87 2.33
CA GLU A 248 3.33 -21.21 1.75
C GLU A 248 4.59 -22.01 2.10
N ALA A 249 5.77 -21.43 1.91
CA ALA A 249 7.02 -22.07 2.31
C ALA A 249 7.09 -22.34 3.82
N TRP A 250 6.60 -21.43 4.67
CA TRP A 250 6.54 -21.65 6.12
C TRP A 250 5.62 -22.81 6.50
N LEU A 251 4.47 -22.96 5.84
CA LEU A 251 3.58 -24.11 6.06
C LEU A 251 4.28 -25.43 5.72
N CYS A 252 5.12 -25.45 4.67
CA CYS A 252 5.98 -26.59 4.40
C CYS A 252 7.05 -26.80 5.48
N ASP A 253 7.68 -25.72 5.97
CA ASP A 253 8.70 -25.77 7.03
C ASP A 253 8.15 -26.37 8.34
N ILE A 254 6.86 -26.17 8.63
CA ILE A 254 6.17 -26.72 9.82
C ILE A 254 5.47 -28.05 9.56
N GLU A 255 5.88 -28.78 8.53
CA GLU A 255 5.39 -30.14 8.20
C GLU A 255 3.90 -30.19 7.79
N LEU A 256 3.38 -29.15 7.13
CA LEU A 256 2.02 -29.13 6.57
C LEU A 256 1.94 -29.01 5.02
N PRO A 257 2.84 -29.63 4.23
CA PRO A 257 2.87 -29.42 2.78
C PRO A 257 1.60 -29.89 2.06
N GLU A 258 0.89 -30.89 2.56
CA GLU A 258 -0.33 -31.42 1.92
C GLU A 258 -1.53 -30.46 1.99
N TYR A 259 -1.55 -29.54 2.96
CA TYR A 259 -2.65 -28.58 3.17
C TYR A 259 -2.49 -27.29 2.36
N VAL A 260 -1.35 -27.13 1.69
CA VAL A 260 -1.00 -25.90 0.96
C VAL A 260 -1.72 -25.79 -0.40
N SER A 261 -2.04 -26.93 -1.02
CA SER A 261 -2.45 -27.03 -2.43
C SER A 261 -3.74 -26.27 -2.83
N GLY A 262 -4.53 -25.79 -1.86
CA GLY A 262 -5.72 -24.97 -2.07
C GLY A 262 -5.59 -23.50 -1.68
N LEU A 263 -4.44 -23.07 -1.15
CA LEU A 263 -4.29 -21.74 -0.56
C LEU A 263 -4.07 -20.63 -1.59
N ARG A 264 -3.61 -20.98 -2.79
CA ARG A 264 -3.48 -19.99 -3.85
C ARG A 264 -4.86 -19.40 -4.10
N SER A 265 -4.99 -18.07 -4.01
CA SER A 265 -6.25 -17.32 -4.08
C SER A 265 -6.93 -17.02 -2.73
N SER A 266 -6.34 -17.38 -1.59
CA SER A 266 -6.87 -17.09 -0.25
C SER A 266 -6.65 -15.64 0.22
N GLY A 267 -5.70 -14.94 -0.37
CA GLY A 267 -5.24 -13.63 0.11
C GLY A 267 -4.32 -13.69 1.33
N LEU A 268 -3.76 -14.86 1.66
CA LEU A 268 -2.81 -15.02 2.76
C LEU A 268 -1.48 -14.32 2.47
N HIS A 269 -1.01 -13.51 3.42
CA HIS A 269 0.31 -12.90 3.42
C HIS A 269 0.61 -12.35 4.82
N GLY A 270 1.87 -12.04 5.10
CA GLY A 270 2.36 -11.65 6.42
C GLY A 270 1.66 -10.45 7.05
N ALA A 271 1.39 -9.40 6.26
CA ALA A 271 0.67 -8.22 6.77
C ALA A 271 -0.77 -8.55 7.22
N LEU A 272 -1.46 -9.48 6.57
CA LEU A 272 -2.77 -9.97 7.03
C LEU A 272 -2.62 -10.72 8.36
N LEU A 273 -1.64 -11.64 8.47
CA LEU A 273 -1.41 -12.41 9.70
C LEU A 273 -1.10 -11.49 10.89
N LEU A 274 -0.30 -10.45 10.65
CA LEU A 274 0.21 -9.55 11.70
C LEU A 274 -0.76 -8.41 12.07
N TYR A 275 -1.31 -7.70 11.08
CA TYR A 275 -2.03 -6.44 11.31
C TYR A 275 -3.54 -6.62 11.52
N GLU A 276 -4.11 -7.76 11.15
CA GLU A 276 -5.56 -8.00 11.32
C GLU A 276 -5.85 -8.81 12.59
N ASP A 277 -6.48 -8.17 13.57
CA ASP A 277 -6.80 -8.82 14.84
C ASP A 277 -7.89 -9.89 14.69
N ARG A 278 -8.79 -9.75 13.70
CA ARG A 278 -9.83 -10.74 13.39
C ARG A 278 -9.29 -11.99 12.69
N PHE A 279 -8.06 -11.94 12.17
CA PHE A 279 -7.39 -13.08 11.57
C PHE A 279 -6.71 -13.89 12.67
N THR A 280 -7.19 -15.11 12.90
CA THR A 280 -6.72 -16.00 13.97
C THR A 280 -6.27 -17.34 13.41
N VAL A 281 -5.68 -18.20 14.26
CA VAL A 281 -5.37 -19.58 13.90
C VAL A 281 -6.60 -20.33 13.40
N GLU A 282 -7.80 -20.01 13.90
CA GLU A 282 -9.05 -20.61 13.44
C GLU A 282 -9.35 -20.26 11.97
N THR A 283 -9.14 -19.00 11.58
CA THR A 283 -9.27 -18.57 10.18
C THR A 283 -8.25 -19.29 9.30
N LEU A 284 -7.01 -19.45 9.77
CA LEU A 284 -5.96 -20.17 9.03
C LEU A 284 -6.29 -21.66 8.89
N ALA A 285 -6.74 -22.32 9.97
CA ALA A 285 -7.17 -23.71 9.94
C ALA A 285 -8.34 -23.94 8.98
N CYS A 286 -9.30 -23.00 8.92
CA CYS A 286 -10.37 -23.04 7.92
C CYS A 286 -9.86 -22.91 6.48
N LEU A 287 -8.87 -22.04 6.23
CA LEU A 287 -8.27 -21.88 4.90
C LEU A 287 -7.46 -23.13 4.47
N LEU A 288 -6.86 -23.82 5.42
CA LEU A 288 -6.14 -25.07 5.24
C LEU A 288 -7.06 -26.31 5.18
N ASP A 289 -8.39 -26.13 5.28
CA ASP A 289 -9.38 -27.21 5.38
C ASP A 289 -9.09 -28.20 6.55
N ILE A 290 -8.49 -27.71 7.64
CA ILE A 290 -8.23 -28.49 8.85
C ILE A 290 -9.47 -28.43 9.75
N GLY A 291 -10.26 -29.51 9.76
CA GLY A 291 -11.48 -29.61 10.59
C GLY A 291 -11.22 -29.61 12.11
N PRO A 292 -12.22 -29.26 12.94
CA PRO A 292 -12.12 -29.21 14.41
C PRO A 292 -11.72 -30.56 15.04
N GLU A 293 -12.09 -31.66 14.39
CA GLU A 293 -11.79 -33.03 14.84
C GLU A 293 -10.28 -33.36 14.84
N ARG A 294 -9.47 -32.64 14.05
CA ARG A 294 -8.01 -32.86 13.94
C ARG A 294 -7.26 -32.13 15.05
N THR A 295 -7.55 -32.48 16.30
CA THR A 295 -7.10 -31.74 17.50
C THR A 295 -5.58 -31.62 17.63
N LEU A 296 -4.82 -32.69 17.35
CA LEU A 296 -3.36 -32.66 17.38
C LEU A 296 -2.77 -31.72 16.33
N LEU A 297 -3.34 -31.73 15.12
CA LEU A 297 -2.91 -30.87 14.03
C LEU A 297 -3.22 -29.39 14.32
N ARG A 298 -4.39 -29.13 14.94
CA ARG A 298 -4.78 -27.79 15.37
C ARG A 298 -3.90 -27.26 16.48
N ARG A 299 -3.51 -28.11 17.43
CA ARG A 299 -2.57 -27.76 18.49
C ARG A 299 -1.21 -27.39 17.89
N HIS A 300 -0.68 -28.22 16.99
CA HIS A 300 0.56 -27.95 16.26
C HIS A 300 0.51 -26.63 15.50
N LEU A 301 -0.52 -26.42 14.67
CA LEU A 301 -0.72 -25.18 13.93
C LEU A 301 -0.83 -23.96 14.86
N SER A 302 -1.50 -24.11 16.00
CA SER A 302 -1.63 -23.04 17.00
C SER A 302 -0.32 -22.69 17.66
N GLU A 303 0.51 -23.68 18.01
CA GLU A 303 1.84 -23.47 18.58
C GLU A 303 2.74 -22.77 17.56
N GLU A 304 2.80 -23.26 16.33
CA GLU A 304 3.62 -22.67 15.26
C GLU A 304 3.14 -21.26 14.84
N PHE A 305 1.82 -21.04 14.80
CA PHE A 305 1.27 -19.71 14.53
C PHE A 305 1.59 -18.73 15.66
N ALA A 306 1.59 -19.17 16.92
CA ALA A 306 2.00 -18.34 18.05
C ALA A 306 3.51 -18.03 18.00
N ASN A 307 4.35 -18.99 17.58
CA ASN A 307 5.79 -18.80 17.42
C ASN A 307 6.15 -17.76 16.34
N LEU A 308 5.30 -17.61 15.30
CA LEU A 308 5.46 -16.56 14.29
C LEU A 308 5.21 -15.15 14.83
N LEU A 309 4.39 -15.01 15.87
CA LEU A 309 3.88 -13.73 16.34
C LEU A 309 4.61 -13.29 17.61
N ASP A 310 4.96 -12.01 17.67
CA ASP A 310 5.47 -11.44 18.93
C ASP A 310 4.39 -11.49 20.02
N SER A 311 4.80 -11.60 21.29
CA SER A 311 3.88 -11.73 22.43
C SER A 311 2.82 -10.61 22.49
N SER A 312 3.20 -9.39 22.07
CA SER A 312 2.28 -8.25 22.00
C SER A 312 1.13 -8.45 21.00
N VAL A 313 1.38 -9.12 19.88
CA VAL A 313 0.39 -9.42 18.85
C VAL A 313 -0.50 -10.57 19.29
N CYS A 314 0.06 -11.60 19.92
CA CYS A 314 -0.71 -12.68 20.55
C CYS A 314 -1.71 -12.13 21.58
N HIS A 315 -1.26 -11.26 22.48
CA HIS A 315 -2.13 -10.61 23.47
C HIS A 315 -3.21 -9.73 22.82
N ARG A 316 -2.86 -8.99 21.76
CA ARG A 316 -3.81 -8.14 21.02
C ARG A 316 -4.94 -8.98 20.40
N LYS A 317 -4.58 -10.07 19.72
CA LYS A 317 -5.54 -11.01 19.12
C LYS A 317 -6.39 -11.71 20.17
N GLN A 318 -5.80 -12.15 21.29
CA GLN A 318 -6.55 -12.78 22.39
C GLN A 318 -7.56 -11.80 23.01
N ARG A 319 -7.20 -10.53 23.21
CA ARG A 319 -8.12 -9.51 23.74
C ARG A 319 -9.32 -9.29 22.81
N PHE A 320 -9.13 -9.47 21.50
CA PHE A 320 -10.19 -9.38 20.51
C PHE A 320 -11.14 -10.58 20.60
N THR A 321 -10.63 -11.79 20.84
CA THR A 321 -11.46 -13.01 20.97
C THR A 321 -12.18 -13.10 22.31
N THR A 322 -11.65 -12.52 23.39
CA THR A 322 -12.24 -12.59 24.74
C THR A 322 -13.25 -11.49 25.06
N LYS A 323 -13.41 -10.46 24.22
CA LYS A 323 -14.44 -9.44 24.44
C LYS A 323 -15.81 -9.99 24.06
N ASP A 324 -16.68 -10.20 25.05
CA ASP A 324 -18.06 -10.68 24.91
C ASP A 324 -18.84 -9.98 23.78
N SER A 325 -19.22 -10.82 22.80
CA SER A 325 -20.30 -10.87 21.81
C SER A 325 -21.30 -9.72 21.53
N ALA A 326 -21.21 -8.53 22.12
CA ALA A 326 -22.15 -7.43 21.83
C ALA A 326 -21.59 -6.35 20.89
N VAL A 327 -20.25 -6.16 20.84
CA VAL A 327 -19.62 -5.04 20.09
C VAL A 327 -18.40 -5.48 19.25
N ALA A 328 -17.87 -6.70 19.43
CA ALA A 328 -16.74 -7.19 18.66
C ALA A 328 -17.20 -7.76 17.29
N ALA A 329 -16.57 -7.33 16.20
CA ALA A 329 -16.83 -7.90 14.89
C ALA A 329 -16.45 -9.40 14.88
N PRO A 330 -17.24 -10.28 14.25
CA PRO A 330 -16.97 -11.72 14.26
C PRO A 330 -15.64 -12.05 13.59
N ALA A 331 -15.07 -13.21 13.95
CA ALA A 331 -13.90 -13.78 13.29
C ALA A 331 -14.09 -13.80 11.77
N LEU A 332 -12.99 -13.60 11.02
CA LEU A 332 -13.07 -13.58 9.56
C LEU A 332 -13.49 -14.95 9.04
N ASN A 333 -14.57 -14.98 8.28
CA ASN A 333 -15.04 -16.15 7.58
C ASN A 333 -14.52 -16.11 6.13
N PRO A 334 -13.63 -17.04 5.72
CA PRO A 334 -13.09 -17.10 4.37
C PRO A 334 -14.14 -17.20 3.25
N SER A 335 -15.36 -17.64 3.55
CA SER A 335 -16.44 -17.82 2.59
C SER A 335 -17.47 -16.67 2.59
N ALA A 336 -17.32 -15.68 3.47
CA ALA A 336 -18.28 -14.59 3.59
C ALA A 336 -18.21 -13.63 2.38
N LYS A 337 -19.34 -13.49 1.68
CA LYS A 337 -19.56 -12.43 0.70
C LYS A 337 -20.16 -11.22 1.41
N LEU A 338 -19.65 -10.02 1.12
CA LEU A 338 -20.23 -8.77 1.62
C LEU A 338 -21.65 -8.62 1.07
N LYS A 339 -22.64 -8.43 1.96
CA LYS A 339 -23.99 -8.05 1.56
C LYS A 339 -23.92 -6.68 0.90
N LYS A 340 -24.43 -6.59 -0.33
CA LYS A 340 -24.64 -5.32 -1.03
C LYS A 340 -25.62 -4.51 -0.17
N GLY A 341 -25.15 -3.44 0.46
CA GLY A 341 -26.05 -2.51 1.15
C GLY A 341 -26.94 -1.88 0.08
N GLU A 342 -28.23 -2.20 0.10
CA GLU A 342 -29.22 -1.39 -0.58
C GLU A 342 -29.33 -0.08 0.21
N GLY A 343 -28.84 0.99 -0.39
CA GLY A 343 -28.91 2.36 0.12
C GLY A 343 -29.23 3.30 -1.02
#